data_AF-A0A945YNC6-F1
#
_entry.id   AF-A0A945YNC6-F1
#
_cell.length_a   1.000
_cell.length_b   1.000
_cell.length_c   1.000
_cell.angle_alpha   90.00
_cell.angle_beta   90.00
_cell.angle_gamma   90.00
#
_symmetry.space_group_name_H-M   'P 1'
#
loop_
_entity.id
_entity.type
_entity.pdbx_description
1 polymer ?
#
loop_
_entity_poly.entity_id
_entity_poly.type
_entity_poly.pdbx_seq_one_letter_code
_entity_poly.pdbx_strand_id
1 'polypeptide(L)'
;MNNFSYKLEKSHNPSMGLIVLQADQRIELDARQQFEPEVNLHISRIPSAATVTTETLKQMEKDLPIAVSLLPNAVDFDVVGYGCTSGTSVIGAENIAKIVKDSCRTKHVTEPVSALIAACRHLGIERI
;
A
#
# COMPACT_ATOMS: atom_id res chain seq x y z
N MET A 1 32.06 16.02 19.58
CA MET A 1 31.02 15.02 19.25
C MET A 1 31.45 13.70 19.88
N ASN A 2 30.70 13.19 20.85
CA ASN A 2 30.99 11.88 21.41
C ASN A 2 30.44 10.81 20.46
N ASN A 3 31.33 9.99 19.91
CA ASN A 3 30.96 8.79 19.17
C ASN A 3 30.66 7.69 20.20
N PHE A 4 29.38 7.31 20.30
CA PHE A 4 28.99 6.13 21.06
C PHE A 4 29.11 4.90 20.17
N SER A 5 29.75 3.85 20.67
CA SER A 5 29.78 2.55 20.01
C SER A 5 28.39 1.92 20.10
N TYR A 6 27.78 1.64 18.95
CA TYR A 6 26.55 0.86 18.86
C TYR A 6 26.70 -0.21 17.77
N LYS A 7 25.92 -1.28 17.91
CA LYS A 7 25.80 -2.34 16.92
C LYS A 7 24.35 -2.36 16.47
N LEU A 8 24.10 -2.12 15.18
CA LEU A 8 22.74 -2.25 14.64
C LEU A 8 22.38 -3.73 14.64
N GLU A 9 21.41 -4.11 15.46
CA GLU A 9 20.76 -5.40 15.30
C GLU A 9 19.86 -5.34 14.08
N LYS A 10 20.10 -6.23 13.11
CA LYS A 10 19.19 -6.44 12.00
C LYS A 10 18.07 -7.36 12.49
N SER A 11 17.06 -6.79 13.14
CA SER A 11 15.75 -7.41 13.16
C SER A 11 15.09 -7.13 11.81
N HIS A 12 14.87 -8.16 10.98
CA HIS A 12 14.12 -8.00 9.74
C HIS A 12 12.67 -8.41 9.94
N ASN A 13 11.97 -7.59 10.72
CA ASN A 13 10.53 -7.60 10.75
C ASN A 13 9.98 -7.24 9.35
N PRO A 14 9.06 -8.03 8.76
CA PRO A 14 8.46 -7.70 7.48
C PRO A 14 7.88 -6.29 7.51
N SER A 15 8.12 -5.51 6.47
CA SER A 15 7.72 -4.11 6.42
C SER A 15 6.72 -3.87 5.30
N MET A 16 5.53 -3.42 5.67
CA MET A 16 4.41 -3.16 4.79
C MET A 16 4.09 -1.66 4.76
N GLY A 17 4.06 -1.09 3.57
CA GLY A 17 3.41 0.21 3.32
C GLY A 17 1.95 0.00 2.94
N LEU A 18 1.05 0.86 3.39
CA LEU A 18 -0.35 0.84 2.99
C LEU A 18 -0.82 2.26 2.69
N ILE A 19 -1.20 2.49 1.44
CA ILE A 19 -1.84 3.72 0.98
C ILE A 19 -3.34 3.56 1.17
N VAL A 20 -3.94 4.37 2.05
CA VAL A 20 -5.37 4.32 2.39
C VAL A 20 -6.07 5.59 1.90
N LEU A 21 -7.38 5.51 1.64
CA LEU A 21 -8.14 6.68 1.25
C LEU A 21 -8.23 7.68 2.41
N GLN A 22 -8.23 8.98 2.11
CA GLN A 22 -8.45 10.02 3.11
C GLN A 22 -9.74 9.78 3.92
N ALA A 23 -10.80 9.31 3.27
CA ALA A 23 -12.09 9.02 3.92
C ALA A 23 -12.15 7.66 4.64
N ASP A 24 -11.16 6.79 4.47
CA ASP A 24 -11.18 5.44 5.07
C ASP A 24 -10.92 5.51 6.58
N GLN A 25 -11.74 4.79 7.35
CA GLN A 25 -11.72 4.73 8.81
C GLN A 25 -11.49 3.32 9.35
N ARG A 26 -11.32 2.31 8.48
CA ARG A 26 -11.33 0.89 8.87
C ARG A 26 -10.11 0.12 8.43
N ILE A 27 -9.63 0.33 7.20
CA ILE A 27 -8.60 -0.54 6.62
C ILE A 27 -7.31 -0.58 7.45
N GLU A 28 -6.97 0.50 8.16
CA GLU A 28 -5.82 0.55 9.07
C GLU A 28 -5.95 -0.43 10.25
N LEU A 29 -7.14 -0.46 10.88
CA LEU A 29 -7.44 -1.36 11.97
C LEU A 29 -7.52 -2.80 11.47
N ASP A 30 -8.21 -3.02 10.35
CA ASP A 30 -8.39 -4.35 9.76
C ASP A 30 -7.03 -4.95 9.38
N ALA A 31 -6.14 -4.16 8.76
CA ALA A 31 -4.77 -4.57 8.46
C ALA A 31 -4.00 -4.91 9.74
N ARG A 32 -4.13 -4.10 10.80
CA ARG A 32 -3.44 -4.39 12.06
C ARG A 32 -3.93 -5.65 12.75
N GLN A 33 -5.21 -5.99 12.62
CA GLN A 33 -5.79 -7.22 13.15
C GLN A 33 -5.41 -8.46 12.33
N GLN A 34 -5.21 -8.29 11.02
CA GLN A 34 -4.91 -9.39 10.10
C GLN A 34 -3.44 -9.83 10.15
N PHE A 35 -2.51 -8.92 10.44
CA PHE A 35 -1.07 -9.20 10.44
C PHE A 35 -0.51 -9.42 11.85
N GLU A 36 0.50 -10.30 11.95
CA GLU A 36 1.23 -10.56 13.19
C GLU A 36 1.84 -9.28 13.78
N PRO A 37 1.97 -9.18 15.12
CA PRO A 37 2.48 -7.97 15.76
C PRO A 37 3.85 -7.50 15.26
N GLU A 38 4.67 -8.43 14.79
CA GLU A 38 6.03 -8.20 14.29
C GLU A 38 6.06 -7.50 12.93
N VAL A 39 4.96 -7.51 12.15
CA VAL A 39 4.91 -6.78 10.87
C VAL A 39 4.88 -5.28 11.14
N ASN A 40 5.85 -4.56 10.59
CA ASN A 40 5.90 -3.10 10.63
C ASN A 40 4.91 -2.55 9.59
N LEU A 41 3.80 -1.98 10.07
CA LEU A 41 2.78 -1.39 9.21
C LEU A 41 2.96 0.13 9.16
N HIS A 42 3.23 0.66 7.97
CA HIS A 42 3.38 2.08 7.69
C HIS A 42 2.22 2.56 6.83
N ILE A 43 1.52 3.59 7.30
CA ILE A 43 0.34 4.12 6.61
C ILE A 43 0.67 5.46 5.98
N SER A 44 0.19 5.67 4.75
CA SER A 44 0.05 7.00 4.17
C SER A 44 -1.34 7.16 3.57
N ARG A 45 -1.81 8.41 3.43
CA ARG A 45 -3.15 8.74 2.97
C ARG A 45 -3.10 9.43 1.61
N ILE A 46 -4.02 9.04 0.74
CA ILE A 46 -4.27 9.70 -0.54
C ILE A 46 -5.59 10.49 -0.47
N PRO A 47 -5.65 11.74 -0.99
CA PRO A 47 -6.90 12.46 -1.11
C PRO A 47 -7.97 11.63 -1.83
N SER A 48 -9.20 11.68 -1.33
CA SER A 48 -10.35 11.01 -1.93
C SER A 48 -11.52 11.98 -2.01
N ALA A 49 -12.10 12.14 -3.19
CA ALA A 49 -13.25 13.02 -3.39
C ALA A 49 -14.51 12.50 -2.66
N ALA A 50 -15.38 13.41 -2.24
CA ALA A 50 -16.65 13.06 -1.59
C ALA A 50 -17.60 12.27 -2.51
N THR A 51 -17.49 12.49 -3.83
CA THR A 51 -18.25 11.76 -4.85
C THR A 51 -17.28 10.92 -5.68
N VAL A 52 -17.63 9.64 -5.87
CA VAL A 52 -16.82 8.71 -6.67
C VAL A 52 -17.27 8.78 -8.13
N THR A 53 -16.42 9.33 -8.99
CA THR A 53 -16.55 9.33 -10.45
C THR A 53 -15.26 8.87 -11.11
N THR A 54 -15.32 8.45 -12.38
CA THR A 54 -14.12 8.09 -13.15
C THR A 54 -13.06 9.19 -13.15
N GLU A 55 -13.47 10.45 -13.23
CA GLU A 55 -12.59 11.61 -13.23
C GLU A 55 -11.89 11.76 -11.88
N THR A 56 -12.65 11.66 -10.78
CA THR A 56 -12.07 11.73 -9.43
C THR A 56 -11.14 10.56 -9.13
N LEU A 57 -11.44 9.37 -9.64
CA LEU A 57 -10.58 8.19 -9.51
C LEU A 57 -9.30 8.33 -10.35
N LYS A 58 -9.39 8.89 -11.56
CA LYS A 58 -8.21 9.24 -12.36
C LYS A 58 -7.35 10.31 -11.72
N GLN A 59 -7.94 11.24 -10.96
CA GLN A 59 -7.15 12.23 -10.23
C GLN A 59 -6.24 11.57 -9.19
N MET A 60 -6.69 10.47 -8.57
CA MET A 60 -5.88 9.71 -7.62
C MET A 60 -4.60 9.14 -8.25
N GLU A 61 -4.57 8.86 -9.56
CA GLU A 61 -3.34 8.46 -10.26
C GLU A 61 -2.25 9.52 -10.13
N LYS A 62 -2.62 10.80 -10.19
CA LYS A 62 -1.70 11.94 -10.06
C LYS A 62 -1.28 12.20 -8.63
N ASP A 63 -2.16 11.88 -7.68
CA ASP A 63 -1.92 12.12 -6.25
C ASP A 63 -1.15 10.96 -5.60
N LEU A 64 -1.19 9.77 -6.19
CA LEU A 64 -0.54 8.56 -5.67
C LEU A 64 0.97 8.69 -5.45
N PRO A 65 1.77 9.28 -6.37
CA PRO A 65 3.21 9.48 -6.12
C PRO A 65 3.49 10.27 -4.84
N ILE A 66 2.68 11.32 -4.59
CA ILE A 66 2.82 12.17 -3.40
C ILE A 66 2.48 11.35 -2.15
N ALA A 67 1.36 10.63 -2.16
CA ALA A 67 0.97 9.78 -1.03
C ALA A 67 2.04 8.70 -0.73
N VAL A 68 2.61 8.05 -1.75
CA VAL A 68 3.67 7.05 -1.57
C VAL A 68 4.95 7.68 -1.02
N SER A 69 5.32 8.87 -1.47
CA SER A 69 6.52 9.58 -1.01
C SER A 69 6.50 10.00 0.47
N LEU A 70 5.32 9.98 1.10
CA LEU A 70 5.16 10.25 2.54
C LEU A 70 5.44 9.02 3.41
N LEU A 71 5.57 7.83 2.82
CA LEU A 71 6.08 6.66 3.53
C LEU A 71 7.56 6.88 3.93
N PRO A 72 8.06 6.25 5.02
CA PRO A 72 9.44 6.40 5.42
C PRO A 72 10.46 6.01 4.33
N ASN A 73 11.15 7.00 3.76
CA ASN A 73 12.13 6.80 2.68
C ASN A 73 13.31 5.88 3.07
N ALA A 74 13.60 5.74 4.37
CA ALA A 74 14.66 4.88 4.89
C ALA A 74 14.29 3.39 4.91
N VAL A 75 13.01 3.05 4.77
CA VAL A 75 12.53 1.65 4.81
C VAL A 75 12.62 1.01 3.43
N ASP A 76 13.11 -0.23 3.39
CA ASP A 76 12.99 -1.12 2.23
C ASP A 76 11.76 -2.00 2.44
N PHE A 77 10.64 -1.65 1.80
CA PHE A 77 9.37 -2.35 1.99
C PHE A 77 9.37 -3.72 1.30
N ASP A 78 8.87 -4.74 2.01
CA ASP A 78 8.57 -6.04 1.39
C ASP A 78 7.37 -5.92 0.46
N VAL A 79 6.37 -5.14 0.86
CA VAL A 79 5.18 -4.88 0.05
C VAL A 79 4.61 -3.50 0.32
N VAL A 80 4.07 -2.87 -0.71
CA VAL A 80 3.20 -1.69 -0.59
C VAL A 80 1.82 -2.01 -1.15
N GLY A 81 0.78 -1.81 -0.34
CA GLY A 81 -0.62 -1.96 -0.73
C GLY A 81 -1.26 -0.63 -1.12
N TYR A 82 -2.05 -0.60 -2.19
CA TYR A 82 -2.95 0.51 -2.51
C TYR A 82 -4.40 0.10 -2.21
N GLY A 83 -4.99 0.67 -1.16
CA GLY A 83 -6.25 0.22 -0.55
C GLY A 83 -7.54 0.64 -1.27
N CYS A 84 -7.54 0.79 -2.60
CA CYS A 84 -8.72 1.25 -3.33
C CYS A 84 -9.07 0.33 -4.51
N THR A 85 -10.18 -0.42 -4.39
CA THR A 85 -10.68 -1.30 -5.46
C THR A 85 -11.12 -0.50 -6.68
N SER A 86 -11.97 0.53 -6.50
CA SER A 86 -12.48 1.36 -7.61
C SER A 86 -11.37 2.16 -8.28
N GLY A 87 -10.44 2.71 -7.50
CA GLY A 87 -9.23 3.35 -8.01
C GLY A 87 -8.42 2.40 -8.87
N THR A 88 -8.21 1.15 -8.41
CA THR A 88 -7.52 0.14 -9.21
C THR A 88 -8.26 -0.17 -10.51
N SER A 89 -9.57 -0.36 -10.48
CA SER A 89 -10.34 -0.65 -11.70
C SER A 89 -10.22 0.44 -12.77
N VAL A 90 -10.01 1.69 -12.37
CA VAL A 90 -9.89 2.84 -13.29
C VAL A 90 -8.43 3.13 -13.70
N ILE A 91 -7.49 3.07 -12.75
CA ILE A 91 -6.07 3.39 -12.97
C ILE A 91 -5.32 2.21 -13.61
N GLY A 92 -5.70 0.99 -13.23
CA GLY A 92 -5.04 -0.25 -13.62
C GLY A 92 -3.95 -0.70 -12.65
N ALA A 93 -3.93 -1.99 -12.34
CA ALA A 93 -2.97 -2.61 -11.40
C ALA A 93 -1.50 -2.40 -11.82
N GLU A 94 -1.21 -2.50 -13.11
CA GLU A 94 0.15 -2.31 -13.64
C GLU A 94 0.63 -0.86 -13.46
N ASN A 95 -0.25 0.12 -13.69
CA ASN A 95 0.07 1.54 -13.50
C ASN A 95 0.28 1.86 -12.02
N ILE A 96 -0.57 1.35 -11.13
CA ILE A 96 -0.37 1.48 -9.67
C ILE A 96 0.98 0.89 -9.28
N ALA A 97 1.30 -0.32 -9.73
CA ALA A 97 2.57 -0.98 -9.42
C ALA A 97 3.77 -0.17 -9.91
N LYS A 98 3.69 0.42 -11.10
CA LYS A 98 4.71 1.30 -11.64
C LYS A 98 4.89 2.55 -10.79
N ILE A 99 3.81 3.30 -10.55
CA ILE A 99 3.85 4.54 -9.76
C ILE A 99 4.43 4.31 -8.37
N VAL A 100 4.00 3.25 -7.70
CA VAL A 100 4.46 2.92 -6.33
C VAL A 100 5.95 2.57 -6.33
N LYS A 101 6.42 1.75 -7.28
CA LYS A 101 7.84 1.37 -7.40
C LYS A 101 8.73 2.54 -7.80
N ASP A 102 8.22 3.48 -8.59
CA ASP A 102 8.94 4.70 -8.96
C ASP A 102 9.02 5.70 -7.78
N SER A 103 8.13 5.57 -6.79
CA SER A 103 8.00 6.53 -5.69
C SER A 103 8.55 6.04 -4.34
N CYS A 104 8.85 4.75 -4.18
CA CYS A 104 9.45 4.21 -2.96
C CYS A 104 10.25 2.91 -3.22
N ARG A 105 11.05 2.48 -2.23
CA ARG A 105 11.78 1.21 -2.28
C ARG A 105 10.87 0.07 -1.83
N THR A 106 10.37 -0.72 -2.78
CA THR A 106 9.55 -1.89 -2.47
C THR A 106 9.79 -3.08 -3.40
N LYS A 107 9.72 -4.29 -2.85
CA LYS A 107 9.84 -5.54 -3.64
C LYS A 107 8.54 -5.84 -4.40
N HIS A 108 7.40 -5.68 -3.74
CA HIS A 108 6.08 -6.03 -4.28
C HIS A 108 5.06 -4.90 -4.12
N VAL A 109 4.12 -4.84 -5.05
CA VAL A 109 2.97 -3.94 -4.95
C VAL A 109 1.72 -4.78 -5.08
N THR A 110 0.71 -4.50 -4.26
CA THR A 110 -0.59 -5.17 -4.31
C THR A 110 -1.73 -4.18 -4.18
N GLU A 111 -2.90 -4.61 -4.61
CA GLU A 111 -4.16 -3.88 -4.52
C GLU A 111 -5.33 -4.89 -4.48
N PRO A 112 -6.54 -4.48 -4.05
CA PRO A 112 -7.66 -5.40 -3.82
C PRO A 112 -8.11 -6.27 -5.00
N VAL A 113 -8.08 -5.78 -6.23
CA VAL A 113 -8.49 -6.49 -7.45
C VAL A 113 -7.54 -7.67 -7.74
N SER A 114 -6.24 -7.41 -7.88
CA SER A 114 -5.26 -8.49 -8.10
C SER A 114 -5.19 -9.43 -6.90
N ALA A 115 -5.32 -8.92 -5.67
CA ALA A 115 -5.38 -9.74 -4.46
C ALA A 115 -6.60 -10.68 -4.47
N LEU A 116 -7.79 -10.18 -4.83
CA LEU A 116 -9.00 -11.00 -4.95
C LEU A 116 -8.85 -12.06 -6.04
N ILE A 117 -8.31 -11.72 -7.20
CA ILE A 117 -8.04 -12.68 -8.28
C ILE A 117 -7.07 -13.77 -7.80
N ALA A 118 -5.98 -13.38 -7.12
CA ALA A 118 -5.02 -14.32 -6.56
C ALA A 118 -5.65 -15.25 -5.52
N ALA A 119 -6.49 -14.69 -4.62
CA ALA A 119 -7.22 -15.45 -3.62
C ALA A 119 -8.21 -16.45 -4.26
N CYS A 120 -8.97 -16.02 -5.26
CA CYS A 120 -9.91 -16.90 -5.97
C CYS A 120 -9.20 -18.06 -6.65
N ARG A 121 -8.07 -17.80 -7.33
CA ARG A 121 -7.23 -18.85 -7.93
C ARG A 121 -6.69 -19.80 -6.88
N HIS A 122 -6.22 -19.29 -5.75
CA HIS A 122 -5.70 -20.10 -4.65
C HIS A 122 -6.78 -21.01 -4.05
N LEU A 123 -8.01 -20.52 -3.94
CA LEU A 123 -9.15 -21.24 -3.36
C LEU A 123 -9.94 -22.09 -4.37
N GLY A 124 -9.60 -22.05 -5.66
CA GLY A 124 -10.36 -22.71 -6.73
C GLY A 124 -11.74 -22.12 -6.97
N ILE A 125 -11.94 -20.82 -6.68
CA ILE A 125 -13.20 -20.11 -6.91
C ILE A 125 -13.25 -19.62 -8.35
N GLU A 126 -14.22 -20.14 -9.11
CA GLU A 126 -14.43 -19.79 -10.53
C GLU A 126 -15.61 -18.84 -10.76
N ARG A 127 -16.46 -18.63 -9.73
CA ARG A 127 -17.66 -17.78 -9.80
C ARG A 127 -17.96 -17.15 -8.44
N ILE A 128 -18.22 -15.84 -8.44
CA ILE A 128 -18.49 -15.00 -7.25
C ILE A 128 -19.84 -14.31 -7.45
#